data_AF-A0A8S9XCX7-F1
#
_entry.id   AF-A0A8S9XCX7-F1
#
_cell.length_a   1.000
_cell.length_b   1.000
_cell.length_c   1.000
_cell.angle_alpha   90.00
_cell.angle_beta   90.00
_cell.angle_gamma   90.00
#
_symmetry.space_group_name_H-M   'P 1'
#
loop_
_entity.id
_entity.type
_entity.pdbx_description
1 polymer ?
#
loop_
_entity_poly.entity_id
_entity_poly.type
_entity_poly.pdbx_seq_one_letter_code
_entity_poly.pdbx_strand_id
1 'polypeptide(L)'
;MREVKYLTIVLEFFSEYLAETPQYKNALWCLLRLCQKPPLLTTRSEILGAEEILADYFTGLGNCLIIVEDPEIKTLIIEVLHNLLGKRDQEDVPFDVCVKALVKSKIGDKLAKLIYVIDEEFYPEILDLILKYAIMSKDCGKWIE
;
A
#
# COMPACT_ATOMS: atom_id res chain seq x y z
N MET A 1 12.70 -9.56 0.41
CA MET A 1 11.77 -9.14 -0.68
C MET A 1 10.82 -10.23 -1.17
N ARG A 2 11.25 -11.50 -1.24
CA ARG A 2 10.35 -12.62 -1.58
C ARG A 2 9.19 -12.75 -0.59
N GLU A 3 9.44 -12.43 0.66
CA GLU A 3 8.50 -12.40 1.77
C GLU A 3 7.39 -11.38 1.53
N VAL A 4 7.72 -10.19 1.01
CA VAL A 4 6.74 -9.14 0.68
C VAL A 4 5.75 -9.62 -0.38
N LYS A 5 6.24 -10.37 -1.38
CA LYS A 5 5.37 -10.98 -2.39
C LYS A 5 4.35 -11.93 -1.77
N TYR A 6 4.79 -12.86 -0.91
CA TYR A 6 3.88 -13.79 -0.24
C TYR A 6 2.95 -13.08 0.74
N LEU A 7 3.45 -12.09 1.45
CA LEU A 7 2.68 -11.26 2.37
C LEU A 7 1.54 -10.55 1.64
N THR A 8 1.80 -10.00 0.44
CA THR A 8 0.77 -9.36 -0.40
C THR A 8 -0.39 -10.33 -0.67
N ILE A 9 -0.07 -11.55 -1.10
CA ILE A 9 -1.07 -12.60 -1.40
C ILE A 9 -1.89 -12.93 -0.14
N VAL A 10 -1.23 -13.08 1.01
CA VAL A 10 -1.92 -13.40 2.28
C VAL A 10 -2.81 -12.26 2.75
N LEU A 11 -2.35 -11.01 2.62
CA LEU A 11 -3.14 -9.82 2.98
C LEU A 11 -4.39 -9.72 2.11
N GLU A 12 -4.27 -9.91 0.79
CA GLU A 12 -5.42 -9.91 -0.12
C GLU A 12 -6.39 -11.02 0.22
N PHE A 13 -5.89 -12.25 0.42
CA PHE A 13 -6.72 -13.40 0.78
C PHE A 13 -7.50 -13.15 2.09
N PHE A 14 -6.84 -12.71 3.16
CA PHE A 14 -7.53 -12.43 4.42
C PHE A 14 -8.50 -11.25 4.31
N SER A 15 -8.20 -10.26 3.48
CA SER A 15 -9.09 -9.11 3.25
C SER A 15 -10.36 -9.54 2.49
N GLU A 16 -10.20 -10.38 1.46
CA GLU A 16 -11.30 -10.91 0.65
C GLU A 16 -12.28 -11.76 1.46
N TYR A 17 -11.76 -12.62 2.36
CA TYR A 17 -12.57 -13.54 3.15
C TYR A 17 -12.90 -13.06 4.57
N LEU A 18 -12.65 -11.79 4.87
CA LEU A 18 -12.82 -11.24 6.22
C LEU A 18 -14.28 -11.29 6.69
N ALA A 19 -15.21 -11.03 5.77
CA ALA A 19 -16.64 -11.00 6.06
C ALA A 19 -17.19 -12.40 6.37
N GLU A 20 -16.72 -13.43 5.65
CA GLU A 20 -17.13 -14.82 5.85
C GLU A 20 -16.42 -15.49 7.02
N THR A 21 -15.18 -15.06 7.30
CA THR A 21 -14.33 -15.66 8.35
C THR A 21 -13.76 -14.59 9.28
N PRO A 22 -14.54 -14.11 10.26
CA PRO A 22 -14.12 -13.05 11.19
C PRO A 22 -12.85 -13.36 11.98
N GLN A 23 -12.49 -14.64 12.12
CA GLN A 23 -11.25 -15.08 12.76
C GLN A 23 -10.00 -14.57 12.02
N TYR A 24 -10.11 -14.24 10.74
CA TYR A 24 -9.02 -13.63 9.98
C TYR A 24 -8.73 -12.19 10.41
N LYS A 25 -9.65 -11.49 11.10
CA LYS A 25 -9.43 -10.12 11.57
C LYS A 25 -8.16 -10.01 12.39
N ASN A 26 -7.98 -10.88 13.39
CA ASN A 26 -6.81 -10.83 14.27
C ASN A 26 -5.51 -11.13 13.52
N ALA A 27 -5.54 -12.09 12.59
CA ALA A 27 -4.38 -12.42 11.78
C ALA A 27 -4.00 -11.25 10.85
N LEU A 28 -4.99 -10.67 10.17
CA LEU A 28 -4.83 -9.52 9.29
C LEU A 28 -4.31 -8.30 10.06
N TRP A 29 -4.87 -8.01 11.23
CA TRP A 29 -4.41 -6.94 12.11
C TRP A 29 -2.93 -7.11 12.49
N CYS A 30 -2.53 -8.31 12.92
CA CYS A 30 -1.14 -8.60 13.27
C CYS A 30 -0.21 -8.44 12.07
N LEU A 31 -0.60 -8.93 10.89
CA LEU A 31 0.21 -8.80 9.67
C LEU A 31 0.35 -7.33 9.26
N LEU A 32 -0.73 -6.56 9.28
CA LEU A 32 -0.69 -5.13 8.95
C LEU A 32 0.14 -4.33 9.97
N ARG A 33 0.14 -4.71 11.25
CA ARG A 33 1.03 -4.12 12.25
C ARG A 33 2.51 -4.37 11.94
N LEU A 34 2.86 -5.55 11.43
CA LEU A 34 4.21 -5.84 10.96
C LEU A 34 4.56 -5.02 9.70
N CYS A 35 3.57 -4.76 8.84
CA CYS A 35 3.73 -3.95 7.63
C CYS A 35 3.94 -2.45 7.89
N GLN A 36 3.79 -1.97 9.14
CA GLN A 36 3.96 -0.54 9.46
C GLN A 36 5.39 -0.03 9.21
N LYS A 37 6.36 -0.94 9.08
CA LYS A 37 7.72 -0.59 8.69
C LYS A 37 7.95 -0.92 7.20
N PRO A 38 8.60 -0.03 6.43
CA PRO A 38 9.01 -0.35 5.08
C PRO A 38 9.82 -1.66 5.02
N PRO A 39 9.69 -2.46 3.95
CA PRO A 39 10.51 -3.66 3.79
C PRO A 39 12.00 -3.33 3.76
N LEU A 40 12.78 -4.11 4.50
CA LEU A 40 14.23 -4.03 4.52
C LEU A 40 14.82 -4.68 3.27
N LEU A 41 15.89 -4.09 2.73
CA LEU A 41 16.70 -4.72 1.69
C LEU A 41 17.90 -5.40 2.32
N THR A 42 17.85 -6.73 2.40
CA THR A 42 18.92 -7.50 3.05
C THR A 42 20.09 -7.80 2.13
N THR A 43 19.89 -7.74 0.80
CA THR A 43 20.92 -8.05 -0.20
C THR A 43 20.84 -7.14 -1.43
N ARG A 44 21.97 -6.94 -2.12
CA ARG A 44 22.02 -6.17 -3.38
C ARG A 44 21.20 -6.81 -4.52
N SER A 45 21.07 -8.13 -4.54
CA SER A 45 20.25 -8.84 -5.52
C SER A 45 18.76 -8.58 -5.37
N GLU A 46 18.30 -8.23 -4.17
CA GLU A 46 16.89 -7.87 -3.93
C GLU A 46 16.53 -6.51 -4.53
N ILE A 47 17.50 -5.61 -4.71
CA ILE A 47 17.31 -4.34 -5.43
C ILE A 47 16.85 -4.63 -6.87
N LEU A 48 17.43 -5.66 -7.51
CA LEU A 48 17.04 -6.15 -8.83
C LEU A 48 15.71 -6.91 -8.73
N GLY A 49 14.61 -6.18 -8.84
CA GLY A 49 13.24 -6.72 -8.76
C GLY A 49 12.42 -6.18 -7.60
N ALA A 50 13.03 -5.41 -6.69
CA ALA A 50 12.31 -4.73 -5.61
C ALA A 50 11.20 -3.83 -6.16
N GLU A 51 11.44 -3.14 -7.27
CA GLU A 51 10.46 -2.26 -7.90
C GLU A 51 9.18 -3.01 -8.30
N GLU A 52 9.30 -4.17 -8.95
CA GLU A 52 8.15 -4.99 -9.37
C GLU A 52 7.37 -5.50 -8.15
N ILE A 53 8.10 -6.08 -7.18
CA ILE A 53 7.49 -6.64 -5.98
C ILE A 53 6.76 -5.55 -5.17
N LEU A 54 7.35 -4.35 -5.07
CA LEU A 54 6.71 -3.24 -4.40
C LEU A 54 5.53 -2.68 -5.20
N ALA A 55 5.58 -2.70 -6.53
CA ALA A 55 4.45 -2.27 -7.35
C ALA A 55 3.24 -3.20 -7.15
N ASP A 56 3.48 -4.51 -7.11
CA ASP A 56 2.47 -5.50 -6.74
C ASP A 56 1.97 -5.27 -5.32
N TYR A 57 2.87 -4.97 -4.38
CA TYR A 57 2.51 -4.73 -2.99
C TYR A 57 1.62 -3.48 -2.82
N PHE A 58 1.98 -2.35 -3.44
CA PHE A 58 1.12 -1.16 -3.46
C PHE A 58 -0.24 -1.45 -4.09
N THR A 59 -0.26 -2.22 -5.18
CA THR A 59 -1.51 -2.62 -5.83
C THR A 59 -2.37 -3.48 -4.90
N GLY A 60 -1.77 -4.44 -4.21
CA GLY A 60 -2.47 -5.33 -3.28
C GLY A 60 -3.02 -4.58 -2.06
N LEU A 61 -2.25 -3.67 -1.46
CA LEU A 61 -2.76 -2.80 -0.39
C LEU A 61 -3.95 -1.96 -0.86
N GLY A 62 -3.90 -1.42 -2.08
CA GLY A 62 -5.02 -0.71 -2.69
C GLY A 62 -6.25 -1.61 -2.92
N ASN A 63 -6.06 -2.89 -3.25
CA ASN A 63 -7.16 -3.86 -3.33
C ASN A 63 -7.78 -4.12 -1.96
N CYS A 64 -6.94 -4.39 -0.94
CA CYS A 64 -7.43 -4.61 0.43
C CYS A 64 -8.24 -3.41 0.94
N LEU A 65 -7.78 -2.19 0.66
CA LEU A 65 -8.46 -0.96 1.08
C LEU A 65 -9.85 -0.79 0.44
N ILE A 66 -10.05 -1.28 -0.78
CA ILE A 66 -11.36 -1.27 -1.46
C ILE A 66 -12.30 -2.32 -0.87
N ILE A 67 -11.77 -3.49 -0.49
CA ILE A 67 -12.58 -4.66 -0.14
C ILE A 67 -12.98 -4.66 1.34
N VAL A 68 -12.07 -4.26 2.23
CA VAL A 68 -12.29 -4.31 3.67
C VAL A 68 -13.29 -3.25 4.09
N GLU A 69 -14.34 -3.63 4.81
CA GLU A 69 -15.30 -2.70 5.41
C GLU A 69 -14.91 -2.29 6.85
N ASP A 70 -14.13 -3.11 7.54
CA ASP A 70 -13.73 -2.87 8.94
C ASP A 70 -12.86 -1.59 9.08
N PRO A 71 -13.33 -0.56 9.83
CA PRO A 71 -12.64 0.73 9.93
C PRO A 71 -11.24 0.64 10.55
N GLU A 72 -11.02 -0.26 11.51
CA GLU A 72 -9.73 -0.41 12.18
C GLU A 72 -8.70 -1.00 11.21
N ILE A 73 -9.11 -1.99 10.40
CA ILE A 73 -8.26 -2.59 9.39
C ILE A 73 -8.00 -1.60 8.24
N LYS A 74 -9.02 -0.85 7.77
CA LYS A 74 -8.83 0.24 6.78
C LYS A 74 -7.79 1.24 7.25
N THR A 75 -7.91 1.72 8.49
CA THR A 75 -6.95 2.66 9.11
C THR A 75 -5.53 2.11 9.06
N LEU A 76 -5.33 0.84 9.45
CA LEU A 76 -4.01 0.22 9.40
C LEU A 76 -3.44 0.14 7.99
N ILE A 77 -4.25 -0.18 6.98
CA ILE A 77 -3.81 -0.22 5.58
C ILE A 77 -3.36 1.18 5.11
N ILE A 78 -4.14 2.22 5.44
CA ILE A 78 -3.80 3.62 5.15
C ILE A 78 -2.48 4.02 5.83
N GLU A 79 -2.29 3.66 7.10
CA GLU A 79 -1.04 3.90 7.83
C GLU A 79 0.15 3.20 7.16
N VAL A 80 0.00 1.93 6.74
CA VAL A 80 1.04 1.22 5.97
C VAL A 80 1.41 1.99 4.71
N LEU A 81 0.41 2.44 3.94
CA LEU A 81 0.64 3.22 2.73
C LEU A 81 1.37 4.53 3.02
N HIS A 82 0.98 5.26 4.06
CA HIS A 82 1.68 6.47 4.47
C HIS A 82 3.11 6.19 4.89
N ASN A 83 3.37 5.12 5.65
CA ASN A 83 4.71 4.74 6.08
C ASN A 83 5.57 4.34 4.88
N LEU A 84 5.01 3.63 3.90
CA LEU A 84 5.68 3.36 2.61
C LEU A 84 5.93 4.62 1.78
N LEU A 85 5.32 5.76 2.08
CA LEU A 85 5.57 7.03 1.40
C LEU A 85 6.28 8.07 2.29
N GLY A 86 6.60 7.70 3.53
CA GLY A 86 7.17 8.57 4.55
C GLY A 86 8.69 8.55 4.63
N LYS A 87 9.21 9.12 5.74
CA LYS A 87 10.65 9.14 6.04
C LYS A 87 11.18 7.71 6.22
N ARG A 88 12.47 7.53 5.91
CA ARG A 88 13.16 6.23 5.84
C ARG A 88 14.35 6.17 6.78
N ASP A 89 14.60 5.00 7.33
CA ASP A 89 15.85 4.64 7.97
C ASP A 89 16.87 4.12 6.94
N GLN A 90 18.16 4.04 7.31
CA GLN A 90 19.24 3.69 6.37
C GLN A 90 19.16 2.26 5.80
N GLU A 91 18.45 1.36 6.48
CA GLU A 91 18.32 -0.06 6.11
C GLU A 91 17.06 -0.37 5.29
N ASP A 92 16.16 0.61 5.17
CA ASP A 92 14.91 0.47 4.43
C ASP A 92 15.16 0.43 2.92
N VAL A 93 14.17 -0.06 2.18
CA VAL A 93 14.14 0.12 0.73
C VAL A 93 14.29 1.60 0.34
N PRO A 94 15.24 1.94 -0.56
CA PRO A 94 15.46 3.30 -1.02
C PRO A 94 14.18 3.96 -1.51
N PHE A 95 14.03 5.22 -1.14
CA PHE A 95 12.84 6.00 -1.46
C PHE A 95 12.59 6.11 -2.98
N ASP A 96 13.63 6.21 -3.79
CA ASP A 96 13.51 6.28 -5.25
C ASP A 96 12.94 4.98 -5.85
N VAL A 97 13.30 3.82 -5.29
CA VAL A 97 12.72 2.53 -5.67
C VAL A 97 11.24 2.48 -5.30
N CYS A 98 10.86 2.96 -4.11
CA CYS A 98 9.45 3.07 -3.72
C CYS A 98 8.65 3.99 -4.64
N VAL A 99 9.20 5.16 -5.01
CA VAL A 99 8.53 6.09 -5.93
C VAL A 99 8.34 5.46 -7.32
N LYS A 100 9.35 4.78 -7.86
CA LYS A 100 9.23 4.06 -9.15
C LYS A 100 8.17 2.96 -9.07
N ALA A 101 8.19 2.18 -8.00
CA ALA A 101 7.21 1.13 -7.75
C ALA A 101 5.79 1.69 -7.61
N LEU A 102 5.64 2.81 -6.90
CA LEU A 102 4.36 3.50 -6.72
C LEU A 102 3.78 3.92 -8.07
N VAL A 103 4.58 4.56 -8.92
CA VAL A 103 4.16 5.01 -10.26
C VAL A 103 3.80 3.83 -11.16
N LYS A 104 4.53 2.72 -11.05
CA LYS A 104 4.28 1.49 -11.81
C LYS A 104 3.06 0.70 -11.31
N SER A 105 2.72 0.84 -10.04
CA SER A 105 1.58 0.14 -9.43
C SER A 105 0.24 0.63 -9.97
N LYS A 106 -0.82 -0.14 -9.73
CA LYS A 106 -2.20 0.27 -10.05
C LYS A 106 -2.86 1.04 -8.91
N ILE A 107 -2.11 1.47 -7.89
CA ILE A 107 -2.70 2.10 -6.70
C ILE A 107 -3.41 3.42 -7.02
N GLY A 108 -2.91 4.19 -8.00
CA GLY A 108 -3.56 5.42 -8.44
C GLY A 108 -5.01 5.18 -8.89
N ASP A 109 -5.23 4.15 -9.73
CA ASP A 109 -6.57 3.74 -10.17
C ASP A 109 -7.46 3.29 -9.00
N LYS A 110 -6.86 2.66 -7.98
CA LYS A 110 -7.58 2.19 -6.78
C LYS A 110 -8.00 3.36 -5.90
N LEU A 111 -7.10 4.30 -5.64
CA LEU A 111 -7.38 5.52 -4.88
C LEU A 111 -8.44 6.39 -5.57
N ALA A 112 -8.37 6.53 -6.90
CA ALA A 112 -9.39 7.25 -7.67
C ALA A 112 -10.78 6.62 -7.53
N LYS A 113 -10.87 5.28 -7.47
CA LYS A 113 -12.14 4.58 -7.22
C LYS A 113 -12.62 4.75 -5.79
N LEU A 114 -11.72 4.73 -4.81
CA LEU A 114 -12.06 4.89 -3.39
C LEU A 114 -12.78 6.21 -3.10
N ILE A 115 -12.46 7.31 -3.79
CA ILE A 115 -13.17 8.59 -3.63
C ILE A 115 -14.68 8.45 -3.80
N TYR A 116 -15.16 7.52 -4.63
CA TYR A 116 -16.60 7.38 -4.89
C TYR A 116 -17.34 6.48 -3.90
N VAL A 117 -16.62 5.68 -3.11
CA VAL A 117 -17.21 4.61 -2.31
C VAL A 117 -16.80 4.64 -0.85
N ILE A 118 -15.81 5.45 -0.48
CA ILE A 118 -15.31 5.49 0.88
C ILE A 118 -16.21 6.33 1.79
N ASP A 119 -16.29 5.92 3.06
CA ASP A 119 -17.01 6.62 4.10
C ASP A 119 -16.41 8.00 4.38
N GLU A 120 -17.27 8.96 4.77
CA GLU A 120 -16.86 10.36 4.90
C GLU A 120 -15.70 10.57 5.88
N GLU A 121 -15.61 9.71 6.89
CA GLU A 121 -14.58 9.77 7.92
C GLU A 121 -13.16 9.52 7.39
N PHE A 122 -13.01 8.81 6.27
CA PHE A 122 -11.69 8.48 5.68
C PHE A 122 -11.31 9.38 4.49
N TYR A 123 -12.19 10.30 4.07
CA TYR A 123 -11.88 11.22 2.96
C TYR A 123 -10.57 11.98 3.16
N PRO A 124 -10.29 12.58 4.33
CA PRO A 124 -9.06 13.35 4.53
C PRO A 124 -7.79 12.53 4.25
N GLU A 125 -7.75 11.29 4.73
CA GLU A 125 -6.62 10.38 4.61
C GLU A 125 -6.43 9.88 3.18
N ILE A 126 -7.52 9.55 2.48
CA ILE A 126 -7.45 9.17 1.07
C ILE A 126 -6.99 10.35 0.21
N LEU A 127 -7.49 11.56 0.46
CA LEU A 127 -7.06 12.75 -0.25
C LEU A 127 -5.58 13.04 -0.02
N ASP A 128 -5.08 12.86 1.20
CA ASP A 128 -3.65 13.00 1.49
C ASP A 128 -2.80 11.94 0.76
N LEU A 129 -3.26 10.67 0.69
CA LEU A 129 -2.60 9.64 -0.11
C LEU A 129 -2.56 9.99 -1.60
N ILE A 130 -3.66 10.50 -2.16
CA ILE A 130 -3.74 10.93 -3.56
C ILE A 130 -2.81 12.10 -3.81
N LEU A 131 -2.77 13.09 -2.91
CA LEU A 131 -1.89 14.24 -3.03
C LEU A 131 -0.42 13.80 -3.00
N LYS A 132 -0.04 12.92 -2.07
CA LYS A 132 1.30 12.34 -2.01
C LYS A 132 1.65 11.60 -3.30
N TYR A 133 0.75 10.76 -3.79
CA TYR A 133 0.91 10.07 -5.07
C TYR A 133 1.11 11.06 -6.23
N ALA A 134 0.31 12.12 -6.33
CA ALA A 134 0.39 13.12 -7.38
C ALA A 134 1.70 13.92 -7.34
N ILE A 135 2.19 14.25 -6.14
CA ILE A 135 3.49 14.95 -5.97
C ILE A 135 4.66 14.05 -6.38
N MET A 136 4.57 12.76 -6.05
CA MET A 136 5.64 11.79 -6.32
C MET A 136 5.64 11.29 -7.77
N SER A 137 4.47 11.21 -8.39
CA SER A 137 4.33 10.87 -9.80
C SER A 137 4.61 12.11 -10.65
N LYS A 138 5.80 12.17 -11.25
CA LYS A 138 6.17 13.24 -12.21
C LYS A 138 5.23 13.31 -13.43
N ASP A 139 4.35 12.34 -13.60
CA ASP A 139 3.37 12.26 -14.69
C ASP A 139 2.06 13.04 -14.42
N CYS A 140 1.74 13.40 -13.17
CA CYS A 140 0.54 14.22 -12.89
C CYS A 140 0.66 15.66 -13.46
N GLY A 141 1.87 16.17 -13.66
CA GLY A 141 2.10 17.46 -14.31
C GLY A 141 1.89 17.47 -15.83
N LYS A 142 1.79 16.29 -16.48
CA LYS A 142 1.63 16.19 -17.94
C LYS A 142 0.18 16.36 -18.43
N TRP A 143 -0.79 16.40 -17.52
CA TRP A 143 -2.21 16.57 -17.83
C TRP A 143 -2.69 18.03 -17.67
N ILE A 144 -1.78 18.95 -17.33
CA ILE A 144 -2.06 20.38 -17.11
C ILE A 144 -1.45 21.26 -18.23
N GLU A 145 -0.93 20.66 -19.30
CA GLU A 145 -0.48 21.36 -20.52
C GLU A 145 -1.47 21.18 -21.68
#